data_AF-A0A353GMI8-F1
#
_entry.id   AF-A0A353GMI8-F1
#
_cell.length_a   1.000
_cell.length_b   1.000
_cell.length_c   1.000
_cell.angle_alpha   90.00
_cell.angle_beta   90.00
_cell.angle_gamma   90.00
#
_symmetry.space_group_name_H-M   'P 1'
#
loop_
_entity.id
_entity.type
_entity.pdbx_description
1 polymer ?
#
loop_
_entity_poly.entity_id
_entity_poly.type
_entity_poly.pdbx_seq_one_letter_code
_entity_poly.pdbx_strand_id
1 'polypeptide(L)'
;MEVPHEIQTRLESLKKELEHHSYLYYVEDRPEITDYEYDQLMRELIVLENEYPELLSADSPSQRVGGKPLAMFDSVKHRVPLLSLDKTFSADELRSFDQRIKKGLNTEAEIEYVAELKIDGLTVALTYENGLLVQGATRGDGIAGEDVTANIKTVKSIPLRLANGEQVSLGVRGEVYIKKTDFEKLNREHERTGEVLFANPRNIAAGSLRQLDPKVTASRPLDAFFYDILFIEGRDVATQWDGFECMKNLKLKINSHSKLCQGIEKVIEFCEYWTLHREELAYEIDGIVVKLNSLQDQVGLGFTAKAPRSKIAYKFPAQQVETKVLGIIINVGRTGAVTPTAVLEPVRVAGSTISRATLHNEDNIRQKDIRIGDQVIIQKAGDVIPEVVRSLPEKRTGGEHIFMMPEKCPECGAEVYREPGEAVARCIGATCPAQLREGIIHFVSRDAMDIQGLGEAIIIQLIDARLIHDVADLYQIKFDDLIALERFGT
;
A
#
# COMPACT_ATOMS: atom_id res chain seq x y z
N MET A 1 -21.18 18.66 40.03
CA MET A 1 -20.61 18.40 41.37
C MET A 1 -19.11 18.52 41.23
N GLU A 2 -18.41 19.00 42.24
CA GLU A 2 -16.94 19.06 42.18
C GLU A 2 -16.41 17.62 42.17
N VAL A 3 -15.67 17.25 41.13
CA VAL A 3 -15.13 15.89 41.00
C VAL A 3 -14.17 15.62 42.16
N PRO A 4 -14.34 14.53 42.93
CA PRO A 4 -13.40 14.19 44.00
C PRO A 4 -11.98 13.98 43.46
N HIS A 5 -10.98 14.53 44.13
CA HIS A 5 -9.56 14.42 43.71
C HIS A 5 -9.07 12.97 43.59
N GLU A 6 -9.59 12.07 44.44
CA GLU A 6 -9.32 10.64 44.38
C GLU A 6 -9.79 10.00 43.07
N ILE A 7 -10.95 10.43 42.55
CA ILE A 7 -11.50 9.94 41.28
C ILE A 7 -10.62 10.40 40.11
N GLN A 8 -10.21 11.68 40.11
CA GLN A 8 -9.28 12.19 39.09
C GLN A 8 -7.97 11.40 39.10
N THR A 9 -7.43 11.14 40.28
CA THR A 9 -6.16 10.41 40.44
C THR A 9 -6.30 8.96 39.99
N ARG A 10 -7.41 8.29 40.35
CA ARG A 10 -7.68 6.91 39.92
C ARG A 10 -7.86 6.80 38.42
N LEU A 11 -8.62 7.72 37.82
CA LEU A 11 -8.87 7.76 36.38
C LEU A 11 -7.57 7.97 35.59
N GLU A 12 -6.70 8.87 36.04
CA GLU A 12 -5.38 9.06 35.43
C GLU A 12 -4.44 7.85 35.65
N SER A 13 -4.53 7.15 36.78
CA SER A 13 -3.82 5.89 37.02
C SER A 13 -4.27 4.80 36.04
N LEU A 14 -5.58 4.62 35.88
CA LEU A 14 -6.17 3.62 34.98
C LEU A 14 -5.76 3.87 33.53
N LYS A 15 -5.80 5.12 33.06
CA LYS A 15 -5.31 5.48 31.72
C LYS A 15 -3.85 5.07 31.54
N LYS A 16 -2.98 5.41 32.49
CA LYS A 16 -1.55 5.07 32.45
C LYS A 16 -1.30 3.56 32.50
N GLU A 17 -2.00 2.82 33.35
CA GLU A 17 -1.90 1.36 33.45
C GLU A 17 -2.34 0.68 32.14
N LEU A 18 -3.51 1.08 31.60
CA LEU A 18 -4.02 0.55 30.33
C LEU A 18 -3.10 0.88 29.15
N GLU A 19 -2.57 2.10 29.08
CA GLU A 19 -1.58 2.47 28.06
C GLU A 19 -0.28 1.67 28.19
N HIS A 20 0.20 1.46 29.43
CA HIS A 20 1.39 0.68 29.70
C HIS A 20 1.22 -0.78 29.26
N HIS A 21 0.13 -1.44 29.67
CA HIS A 21 -0.13 -2.83 29.29
C HIS A 21 -0.45 -2.97 27.80
N SER A 22 -1.13 -2.00 27.19
CA SER A 22 -1.33 -1.96 25.73
C SER A 22 0.00 -1.86 25.00
N TYR A 23 0.92 -1.01 25.46
CA TYR A 23 2.26 -0.91 24.86
C TYR A 23 3.02 -2.24 24.96
N LEU A 24 3.06 -2.84 26.16
CA LEU A 24 3.74 -4.11 26.36
C LEU A 24 3.18 -5.24 25.49
N TYR A 25 1.85 -5.31 25.35
CA TYR A 25 1.19 -6.31 24.54
C TYR A 25 1.40 -6.08 23.03
N TYR A 26 1.06 -4.88 22.53
CA TYR A 26 0.99 -4.63 21.08
C TYR A 26 2.30 -4.15 20.47
N VAL A 27 3.23 -3.60 21.26
CA VAL A 27 4.51 -3.04 20.78
C VAL A 27 5.68 -3.93 21.15
N GLU A 28 5.81 -4.32 22.43
CA GLU A 28 6.95 -5.12 22.92
C GLU A 28 6.72 -6.63 22.83
N ASP A 29 5.50 -7.08 22.53
CA ASP A 29 5.10 -8.50 22.50
C ASP A 29 5.44 -9.24 23.81
N ARG A 30 5.30 -8.54 24.94
CA ARG A 30 5.66 -9.03 26.29
C ARG A 30 4.58 -8.65 27.32
N PRO A 31 3.38 -9.25 27.26
CA PRO A 31 2.29 -8.93 28.18
C PRO A 31 2.65 -9.29 29.63
N GLU A 32 2.27 -8.42 30.57
CA GLU A 32 2.47 -8.63 32.01
C GLU A 32 1.18 -9.09 32.73
N ILE A 33 0.03 -8.78 32.15
CA ILE A 33 -1.30 -9.14 32.66
C ILE A 33 -2.08 -9.92 31.62
N THR A 34 -3.07 -10.67 32.07
CA THR A 34 -3.99 -11.41 31.21
C THR A 34 -5.01 -10.48 30.54
N ASP A 35 -5.59 -10.92 29.42
CA ASP A 35 -6.67 -10.20 28.73
C ASP A 35 -7.86 -9.92 29.67
N TYR A 36 -8.15 -10.86 30.59
CA TYR A 36 -9.20 -10.70 31.60
C TYR A 36 -8.91 -9.53 32.57
N GLU A 37 -7.67 -9.41 33.05
CA GLU A 37 -7.27 -8.33 33.95
C GLU A 37 -7.30 -6.97 33.24
N TYR A 38 -6.85 -6.93 31.98
CA TYR A 38 -6.93 -5.72 31.15
C TYR A 38 -8.38 -5.27 30.96
N ASP A 39 -9.28 -6.21 30.65
CA ASP A 39 -10.71 -5.93 30.49
C ASP A 39 -11.36 -5.41 31.78
N GLN A 40 -10.91 -5.84 32.96
CA GLN A 40 -11.39 -5.31 34.24
C GLN A 40 -10.98 -3.84 34.43
N LEU A 41 -9.72 -3.52 34.16
CA LEU A 41 -9.22 -2.13 34.22
C LEU A 41 -9.97 -1.23 33.23
N MET A 42 -10.23 -1.71 32.01
CA MET A 42 -10.98 -0.98 31.00
C MET A 42 -12.44 -0.75 31.43
N ARG A 43 -13.10 -1.75 32.02
CA ARG A 43 -14.46 -1.60 32.55
C ARG A 43 -14.51 -0.57 33.67
N GLU A 44 -13.54 -0.58 34.58
CA GLU A 44 -13.45 0.41 35.65
C GLU A 44 -13.32 1.83 35.07
N LEU A 45 -12.43 2.03 34.09
CA LEU A 45 -12.26 3.31 33.41
C LEU A 45 -13.58 3.78 32.77
N ILE A 46 -14.27 2.90 32.03
CA ILE A 46 -15.55 3.22 31.38
C ILE A 46 -16.62 3.60 32.40
N VAL A 47 -16.70 2.91 33.54
CA VAL A 47 -17.66 3.24 34.61
C VAL A 47 -17.37 4.65 35.14
N LEU A 48 -16.12 4.96 35.49
CA LEU A 48 -15.74 6.27 36.00
C LEU A 48 -15.99 7.40 35.00
N GLU A 49 -15.71 7.18 33.71
CA GLU A 49 -15.95 8.19 32.68
C GLU A 49 -17.44 8.43 32.41
N ASN A 50 -18.30 7.41 32.58
CA ASN A 50 -19.74 7.59 32.50
C ASN A 50 -20.32 8.32 33.72
N GLU A 51 -19.76 8.08 34.91
CA GLU A 51 -20.16 8.78 36.15
C GLU A 51 -19.68 10.23 36.18
N TYR A 52 -18.50 10.51 35.60
CA TYR A 52 -17.89 11.85 35.53
C TYR A 52 -17.52 12.24 34.09
N PRO A 53 -18.51 12.56 33.23
CA PRO A 53 -18.28 12.89 31.82
C PRO A 53 -17.32 14.06 31.59
N GLU A 54 -17.20 14.98 32.55
CA GLU A 54 -16.26 16.11 32.52
C GLU A 54 -14.78 15.70 32.55
N LEU A 55 -14.46 14.46 32.95
CA LEU A 55 -13.10 13.91 32.98
C LEU A 55 -12.74 13.14 31.70
N LEU A 56 -13.70 12.97 30.80
CA LEU A 56 -13.49 12.26 29.55
C LEU A 56 -12.53 13.06 28.66
N SER A 57 -11.46 12.41 28.23
CA SER A 57 -10.42 13.04 27.41
C SER A 57 -10.25 12.30 26.07
N ALA A 58 -9.86 13.03 25.03
CA ALA A 58 -9.81 12.51 23.65
C ALA A 58 -8.76 11.41 23.42
N ASP A 59 -7.84 11.25 24.37
CA ASP A 59 -6.77 10.25 24.44
C ASP A 59 -7.10 9.08 25.36
N SER A 60 -8.26 9.07 26.02
CA SER A 60 -8.64 7.96 26.88
C SER A 60 -8.68 6.64 26.08
N PRO A 61 -8.15 5.52 26.62
CA PRO A 61 -8.24 4.21 25.99
C PRO A 61 -9.68 3.79 25.63
N SER A 62 -10.70 4.26 26.36
CA SER A 62 -12.11 3.99 26.06
C SER A 62 -12.58 4.62 24.75
N GLN A 63 -11.93 5.69 24.30
CA GLN A 63 -12.28 6.46 23.10
C GLN A 63 -11.74 5.84 21.80
N ARG A 64 -11.01 4.72 21.89
CA ARG A 64 -10.50 4.01 20.70
C ARG A 64 -11.59 3.43 19.82
N VAL A 65 -12.67 2.95 20.43
CA VAL A 65 -13.81 2.33 19.73
C VAL A 65 -15.03 3.23 19.90
N GLY A 66 -15.03 4.33 19.15
CA GLY A 66 -16.07 5.36 19.19
C GLY A 66 -16.07 6.18 17.91
N GLY A 67 -17.24 6.66 17.51
CA GLY A 67 -17.43 7.42 16.27
C GLY A 67 -18.71 7.00 15.56
N LYS A 68 -19.43 7.99 14.99
CA LYS A 68 -20.53 7.70 14.08
C LYS A 68 -19.93 7.28 12.74
N PRO A 69 -20.58 6.36 11.98
CA PRO A 69 -20.20 6.10 10.61
C PRO A 69 -20.11 7.40 9.82
N LEU A 70 -19.02 7.57 9.09
CA LEU A 70 -18.82 8.70 8.20
C LEU A 70 -19.67 8.50 6.94
N ALA A 71 -20.14 9.60 6.34
CA ALA A 71 -20.77 9.53 5.01
C ALA A 71 -19.72 9.35 3.91
N MET A 72 -18.57 10.03 4.06
CA MET A 72 -17.42 9.97 3.18
C MET A 72 -16.16 10.39 3.93
N PHE A 73 -14.99 10.12 3.34
CA PHE A 73 -13.71 10.61 3.87
C PHE A 73 -13.42 12.02 3.35
N ASP A 74 -12.98 12.90 4.25
CA ASP A 74 -12.46 14.20 3.87
C ASP A 74 -11.04 14.06 3.30
N SER A 75 -10.67 14.98 2.40
CA SER A 75 -9.30 15.07 1.90
C SER A 75 -8.46 15.98 2.79
N VAL A 76 -7.26 15.50 3.15
CA VAL A 76 -6.30 16.22 3.98
C VAL A 76 -5.01 16.42 3.21
N LYS A 77 -4.51 17.65 3.20
CA LYS A 77 -3.21 17.98 2.64
C LYS A 77 -2.09 17.64 3.63
N HIS A 78 -1.08 16.90 3.16
CA HIS A 78 0.09 16.58 3.97
C HIS A 78 0.96 17.83 4.18
N ARG A 79 1.42 18.05 5.42
CA ARG A 79 2.40 19.12 5.74
C ARG A 79 3.71 18.91 4.99
N VAL A 80 4.12 17.65 4.84
CA VAL A 80 5.31 17.23 4.10
C VAL A 80 4.88 16.22 3.02
N PRO A 81 5.24 16.44 1.74
CA PRO A 81 4.87 15.51 0.68
C PRO A 81 5.39 14.08 0.92
N LEU A 82 4.51 13.10 0.74
CA LEU A 82 4.81 11.68 0.92
C LEU A 82 5.20 11.04 -0.41
N LEU A 83 6.46 11.22 -0.79
CA LEU A 83 6.98 10.73 -2.06
C LEU A 83 7.07 9.19 -2.11
N SER A 84 7.15 8.67 -3.35
CA SER A 84 7.48 7.28 -3.63
C SER A 84 8.99 7.07 -3.60
N LEU A 85 9.43 5.81 -3.68
CA LEU A 85 10.84 5.44 -3.73
C LEU A 85 11.21 4.92 -5.13
N ASP A 86 12.40 5.27 -5.59
CA ASP A 86 13.02 4.58 -6.73
C ASP A 86 13.33 3.13 -6.35
N LYS A 87 13.32 2.25 -7.34
CA LYS A 87 13.46 0.80 -7.14
C LYS A 87 14.80 0.32 -7.68
N THR A 88 15.37 -0.67 -7.00
CA THR A 88 16.53 -1.45 -7.44
C THR A 88 16.22 -2.94 -7.31
N PHE A 89 16.79 -3.75 -8.18
CA PHE A 89 16.58 -5.20 -8.23
C PHE A 89 17.86 -6.01 -8.10
N SER A 90 19.02 -5.36 -7.91
CA SER A 90 20.31 -6.04 -7.84
C SER A 90 21.31 -5.35 -6.91
N ALA A 91 22.30 -6.13 -6.46
CA ALA A 91 23.43 -5.62 -5.68
C ALA A 91 24.25 -4.58 -6.45
N ASP A 92 24.41 -4.74 -7.77
CA ASP A 92 25.18 -3.78 -8.59
C ASP A 92 24.47 -2.44 -8.75
N GLU A 93 23.13 -2.44 -8.81
CA GLU A 93 22.34 -1.22 -8.77
C GLU A 93 22.43 -0.52 -7.40
N LEU A 94 22.54 -1.28 -6.30
CA LEU A 94 22.81 -0.72 -4.96
C LEU A 94 24.21 -0.09 -4.88
N ARG A 95 25.24 -0.74 -5.42
CA ARG A 95 26.59 -0.13 -5.53
C ARG A 95 26.58 1.14 -6.37
N SER A 96 25.82 1.13 -7.46
CA SER A 96 25.63 2.32 -8.30
C SER A 96 24.90 3.44 -7.55
N PHE A 97 23.96 3.12 -6.66
CA PHE A 97 23.31 4.08 -5.78
C PHE A 97 24.30 4.70 -4.78
N ASP A 98 25.15 3.89 -4.14
CA ASP A 98 26.21 4.38 -3.24
C ASP A 98 27.18 5.34 -3.96
N GLN A 99 27.62 5.01 -5.17
CA GLN A 99 28.46 5.88 -6.00
C GLN A 99 27.79 7.23 -6.30
N ARG A 100 26.47 7.24 -6.57
CA ARG A 100 25.73 8.48 -6.79
C ARG A 100 25.64 9.34 -5.53
N ILE A 101 25.48 8.72 -4.36
CA ILE A 101 25.48 9.42 -3.07
C ILE A 101 26.85 10.03 -2.80
N LYS A 102 27.92 9.24 -2.87
CA LYS A 102 29.30 9.69 -2.68
C LYS A 102 29.66 10.88 -3.59
N LYS A 103 29.30 10.78 -4.87
CA LYS A 103 29.46 11.88 -5.83
C LYS A 103 28.63 13.12 -5.45
N GLY A 104 27.39 12.93 -5.01
CA GLY A 104 26.51 14.04 -4.60
C GLY A 104 26.99 14.76 -3.34
N LEU A 105 27.64 14.03 -2.42
CA LEU A 105 28.24 14.56 -1.19
C LEU A 105 29.70 14.99 -1.37
N ASN A 106 30.29 14.76 -2.55
CA ASN A 106 31.70 15.02 -2.85
C ASN A 106 32.65 14.37 -1.82
N THR A 107 32.42 13.09 -1.53
CA THR A 107 33.19 12.31 -0.55
C THR A 107 33.52 10.91 -1.08
N GLU A 108 34.67 10.40 -0.68
CA GLU A 108 35.08 9.00 -0.88
C GLU A 108 34.99 8.19 0.42
N ALA A 109 34.57 8.83 1.52
CA ALA A 109 34.41 8.16 2.79
C ALA A 109 33.31 7.09 2.72
N GLU A 110 33.41 6.11 3.61
CA GLU A 110 32.35 5.13 3.78
C GLU A 110 31.07 5.82 4.28
N ILE A 111 29.93 5.45 3.70
CA ILE A 111 28.63 6.05 3.98
C ILE A 111 27.87 5.15 4.95
N GLU A 112 27.26 5.76 5.96
CA GLU A 112 26.32 5.08 6.85
C GLU A 112 24.93 5.03 6.23
N TYR A 113 24.33 3.83 6.24
CA TYR A 113 22.97 3.59 5.77
C TYR A 113 22.12 2.96 6.87
N VAL A 114 20.82 3.23 6.85
CA VAL A 114 19.83 2.45 7.58
C VAL A 114 19.10 1.55 6.59
N ALA A 115 19.14 0.24 6.83
CA ALA A 115 18.41 -0.75 6.07
C ALA A 115 17.18 -1.20 6.88
N GLU A 116 16.00 -1.10 6.26
CA GLU A 116 14.70 -1.31 6.91
C GLU A 116 13.87 -2.30 6.09
N LEU A 117 13.10 -3.15 6.75
CA LEU A 117 12.15 -4.02 6.06
C LEU A 117 11.05 -3.19 5.40
N LYS A 118 10.80 -3.41 4.10
CA LYS A 118 9.74 -2.72 3.38
C LYS A 118 8.41 -3.44 3.61
N ILE A 119 7.68 -2.98 4.63
CA ILE A 119 6.41 -3.58 5.06
C ILE A 119 5.37 -3.51 3.93
N ASP A 120 4.69 -4.62 3.67
CA ASP A 120 3.63 -4.69 2.66
C ASP A 120 2.26 -4.36 3.27
N GLY A 121 1.94 -3.06 3.32
CA GLY A 121 0.69 -2.58 3.90
C GLY A 121 0.15 -1.33 3.22
N LEU A 122 -0.47 -0.47 4.02
CA LEU A 122 -0.92 0.86 3.62
C LEU A 122 -0.14 1.94 4.38
N THR A 123 0.53 2.81 3.63
CA THR A 123 1.20 3.98 4.19
C THR A 123 0.22 4.94 4.85
N VAL A 124 0.56 5.36 6.07
CA VAL A 124 -0.16 6.36 6.86
C VAL A 124 0.80 7.45 7.34
N ALA A 125 0.29 8.67 7.46
CA ALA A 125 0.96 9.77 8.13
C ALA A 125 0.12 10.22 9.32
N LEU A 126 0.75 10.30 10.49
CA LEU A 126 0.10 10.72 11.73
C LEU A 126 0.67 12.06 12.19
N THR A 127 -0.21 12.92 12.66
CA THR A 127 0.15 14.19 13.29
C THR A 127 -0.26 14.16 14.75
N TYR A 128 0.72 14.41 15.59
CA TYR A 128 0.58 14.64 17.01
C TYR A 128 0.81 16.11 17.31
N GLU A 129 -0.08 16.72 18.10
CA GLU A 129 0.07 18.08 18.62
C GLU A 129 0.11 18.04 20.14
N ASN A 130 1.15 18.61 20.74
CA ASN A 130 1.38 18.55 22.19
C ASN A 130 1.31 17.11 22.76
N GLY A 131 1.76 16.13 21.99
CA GLY A 131 1.76 14.72 22.33
C GLY A 131 0.45 13.98 22.03
N LEU A 132 -0.62 14.67 21.60
CA LEU A 132 -1.92 14.06 21.33
C LEU A 132 -2.12 13.79 19.84
N LEU A 133 -2.62 12.60 19.50
CA LEU A 133 -2.97 12.24 18.12
C LEU A 133 -4.17 13.07 17.67
N VAL A 134 -3.94 13.99 16.74
CA VAL A 134 -4.99 14.89 16.20
C VAL A 134 -5.41 14.49 14.79
N GLN A 135 -4.54 13.86 14.01
CA GLN A 135 -4.85 13.50 12.63
C GLN A 135 -4.10 12.24 12.18
N GLY A 136 -4.78 11.39 11.41
CA GLY A 136 -4.18 10.31 10.65
C GLY A 136 -4.68 10.34 9.21
N ALA A 137 -3.77 10.33 8.24
CA ALA A 137 -4.11 10.42 6.82
C ALA A 137 -3.46 9.30 6.01
N THR A 138 -4.17 8.80 4.99
CA THR A 138 -3.59 7.89 4.00
C THR A 138 -2.61 8.63 3.10
N ARG A 139 -1.75 7.92 2.37
CA ARG A 139 -0.83 8.58 1.42
C ARG A 139 -1.56 9.38 0.33
N GLY A 140 -2.63 8.82 -0.22
CA GLY A 140 -3.27 9.31 -1.44
C GLY A 140 -2.27 9.46 -2.60
N ASP A 141 -2.22 10.66 -3.20
CA ASP A 141 -1.31 11.02 -4.29
C ASP A 141 0.07 11.50 -3.81
N GLY A 142 0.27 11.58 -2.48
CA GLY A 142 1.49 12.05 -1.85
C GLY A 142 1.45 13.53 -1.46
N ILE A 143 0.52 14.32 -2.00
CA ILE A 143 0.26 15.71 -1.59
C ILE A 143 -0.96 15.76 -0.67
N ALA A 144 -2.01 15.02 -1.03
CA ALA A 144 -3.22 14.89 -0.24
C ALA A 144 -3.63 13.42 -0.07
N GLY A 145 -4.16 13.12 1.12
CA GLY A 145 -4.67 11.83 1.55
C GLY A 145 -6.13 11.89 1.96
N GLU A 146 -6.66 10.75 2.36
CA GLU A 146 -7.96 10.65 3.04
C GLU A 146 -7.73 10.75 4.55
N ASP A 147 -8.57 11.53 5.25
CA ASP A 147 -8.59 11.57 6.71
C ASP A 147 -9.16 10.24 7.25
N VAL A 148 -8.30 9.43 7.85
CA VAL A 148 -8.65 8.14 8.46
C VAL A 148 -8.43 8.18 9.98
N THR A 149 -8.51 9.36 10.60
CA THR A 149 -8.19 9.57 12.02
C THR A 149 -9.02 8.66 12.92
N ALA A 150 -10.33 8.55 12.68
CA ALA A 150 -11.20 7.69 13.47
C ALA A 150 -10.79 6.20 13.38
N ASN A 151 -10.44 5.72 12.18
CA ASN A 151 -9.98 4.36 11.94
C ASN A 151 -8.59 4.11 12.56
N ILE A 152 -7.69 5.09 12.50
CA ILE A 152 -6.36 5.00 13.11
C ILE A 152 -6.44 4.83 14.63
N LYS A 153 -7.37 5.53 15.30
CA LYS A 153 -7.56 5.41 16.76
C LYS A 153 -7.90 3.98 17.19
N THR A 154 -8.50 3.16 16.31
CA THR A 154 -8.83 1.77 16.60
C THR A 154 -7.62 0.84 16.55
N VAL A 155 -6.49 1.25 15.94
CA VAL A 155 -5.27 0.44 15.82
C VAL A 155 -4.49 0.49 17.14
N LYS A 156 -4.46 -0.64 17.86
CA LYS A 156 -4.01 -0.70 19.25
C LYS A 156 -2.51 -0.43 19.45
N SER A 157 -1.68 -0.70 18.44
CA SER A 157 -0.25 -0.38 18.47
C SER A 157 0.07 1.10 18.22
N ILE A 158 -0.91 1.91 17.85
CA ILE A 158 -0.75 3.36 17.67
C ILE A 158 -1.15 4.06 18.97
N PRO A 159 -0.25 4.78 19.65
CA PRO A 159 -0.57 5.51 20.87
C PRO A 159 -1.48 6.71 20.57
N LEU A 160 -2.52 6.93 21.38
CA LEU A 160 -3.35 8.15 21.30
C LEU A 160 -2.63 9.36 21.91
N ARG A 161 -1.80 9.12 22.93
CA ARG A 161 -0.87 10.08 23.52
C ARG A 161 0.55 9.52 23.50
N LEU A 162 1.52 10.34 23.07
CA LEU A 162 2.93 9.98 23.08
C LEU A 162 3.47 9.97 24.52
N ALA A 163 4.20 8.91 24.87
CA ALA A 163 4.83 8.81 26.19
C ALA A 163 5.91 9.89 26.35
N ASN A 164 5.91 10.59 27.49
CA ASN A 164 6.81 11.73 27.74
C ASN A 164 6.76 12.80 26.63
N GLY A 165 5.64 12.87 25.91
CA GLY A 165 5.46 13.71 24.73
C GLY A 165 4.71 15.02 25.00
N GLU A 166 4.54 15.43 26.25
CA GLU A 166 3.94 16.73 26.55
C GLU A 166 4.69 17.83 25.79
N GLN A 167 3.93 18.69 25.10
CA GLN A 167 4.45 19.78 24.25
C GLN A 167 5.24 19.33 23.01
N VAL A 168 5.26 18.04 22.66
CA VAL A 168 5.88 17.57 21.42
C VAL A 168 4.87 17.59 20.28
N SER A 169 5.11 18.40 19.27
CA SER A 169 4.39 18.35 18.00
C SER A 169 5.22 17.59 16.97
N LEU A 170 4.65 16.52 16.41
CA LEU A 170 5.36 15.50 15.65
C LEU A 170 4.51 15.00 14.49
N GLY A 171 5.09 14.95 13.30
CA GLY A 171 4.57 14.18 12.17
C GLY A 171 5.38 12.91 11.99
N VAL A 172 4.73 11.75 11.95
CA VAL A 172 5.38 10.47 11.65
C VAL A 172 4.73 9.77 10.49
N ARG A 173 5.52 9.03 9.73
CA ARG A 173 5.08 8.16 8.66
C ARG A 173 5.32 6.70 9.05
N GLY A 174 4.33 5.87 8.76
CA GLY A 174 4.36 4.45 9.03
C GLY A 174 3.58 3.65 7.99
N GLU A 175 3.52 2.34 8.22
CA GLU A 175 2.72 1.40 7.44
C GLU A 175 1.76 0.66 8.38
N VAL A 176 0.47 0.66 8.04
CA VAL A 176 -0.53 -0.21 8.68
C VAL A 176 -0.58 -1.53 7.91
N TYR A 177 -0.51 -2.65 8.63
CA TYR A 177 -0.45 -3.99 8.06
C TYR A 177 -1.25 -5.00 8.89
N ILE A 178 -1.33 -6.25 8.41
CA ILE A 178 -1.89 -7.38 9.16
C ILE A 178 -0.85 -8.49 9.26
N LYS A 179 -0.71 -9.09 10.45
CA LYS A 179 0.16 -10.25 10.67
C LYS A 179 -0.36 -11.47 9.88
N LYS A 180 0.54 -12.29 9.33
CA LYS A 180 0.19 -13.49 8.52
C LYS A 180 -0.76 -14.42 9.27
N THR A 181 -0.49 -14.68 10.55
CA THR A 181 -1.30 -15.57 11.41
C THR A 181 -2.71 -15.02 11.64
N ASP A 182 -2.87 -13.71 11.79
CA ASP A 182 -4.17 -13.09 12.01
C ASP A 182 -4.97 -12.97 10.71
N PHE A 183 -4.30 -12.77 9.58
CA PHE A 183 -4.91 -12.89 8.25
C PHE A 183 -5.47 -14.29 7.99
N GLU A 184 -4.71 -15.34 8.33
CA GLU A 184 -5.18 -16.72 8.21
C GLU A 184 -6.38 -17.02 9.11
N LYS A 185 -6.37 -16.54 10.36
CA LYS A 185 -7.53 -16.65 11.27
C LYS A 185 -8.76 -15.97 10.67
N LEU A 186 -8.58 -14.76 10.12
CA LEU A 186 -9.67 -14.01 9.52
C LEU A 186 -10.28 -14.76 8.33
N ASN A 187 -9.45 -15.29 7.43
CA ASN A 187 -9.94 -16.08 6.29
C ASN A 187 -10.61 -17.39 6.73
N ARG A 188 -10.12 -18.06 7.78
CA ARG A 188 -10.79 -19.25 8.33
C ARG A 188 -12.20 -18.96 8.84
N GLU A 189 -12.41 -17.80 9.46
CA GLU A 189 -13.76 -17.40 9.93
C GLU A 189 -14.69 -17.07 8.76
N HIS A 190 -14.18 -16.42 7.73
CA HIS A 190 -14.93 -16.17 6.48
C HIS A 190 -15.28 -17.49 5.76
N GLU A 191 -14.35 -18.45 5.71
CA GLU A 191 -14.61 -19.78 5.14
C GLU A 191 -15.73 -20.51 5.90
N ARG A 192 -15.72 -20.46 7.23
CA ARG A 192 -16.74 -21.09 8.10
C ARG A 192 -18.14 -20.49 7.89
N THR A 193 -18.21 -19.21 7.53
CA THR A 193 -19.46 -18.47 7.31
C THR A 193 -19.89 -18.44 5.84
N GLY A 194 -19.08 -19.00 4.94
CA GLY A 194 -19.34 -19.02 3.49
C GLY A 194 -19.12 -17.66 2.80
N GLU A 195 -18.40 -16.76 3.45
CA GLU A 195 -18.06 -15.44 2.91
C GLU A 195 -16.86 -15.51 1.94
N VAL A 196 -16.71 -14.47 1.13
CA VAL A 196 -15.58 -14.35 0.19
C VAL A 196 -14.29 -14.18 0.98
N LEU A 197 -13.29 -15.00 0.66
CA LEU A 197 -11.96 -14.92 1.27
C LEU A 197 -11.19 -13.71 0.77
N PHE A 198 -10.39 -13.11 1.65
CA PHE A 198 -9.49 -12.03 1.29
C PHE A 198 -8.27 -12.55 0.51
N ALA A 199 -7.85 -11.78 -0.49
CA ALA A 199 -6.79 -12.19 -1.41
C ALA A 199 -5.38 -12.11 -0.82
N ASN A 200 -5.06 -11.04 -0.07
CA ASN A 200 -3.75 -10.87 0.57
C ASN A 200 -3.85 -9.88 1.75
N PRO A 201 -2.87 -9.89 2.68
CA PRO A 201 -2.81 -8.99 3.84
C PRO A 201 -2.84 -7.50 3.51
N ARG A 202 -2.14 -7.07 2.44
CA ARG A 202 -2.07 -5.65 2.01
C ARG A 202 -3.44 -5.09 1.69
N ASN A 203 -4.21 -5.81 0.87
CA ASN A 203 -5.53 -5.38 0.39
C ASN A 203 -6.54 -5.31 1.55
N ILE A 204 -6.51 -6.28 2.46
CA ILE A 204 -7.39 -6.23 3.63
C ILE A 204 -6.96 -5.12 4.60
N ALA A 205 -5.67 -4.87 4.80
CA ALA A 205 -5.21 -3.76 5.64
C ALA A 205 -5.71 -2.42 5.07
N ALA A 206 -5.53 -2.20 3.77
CA ALA A 206 -5.97 -0.98 3.10
C ALA A 206 -7.50 -0.82 3.11
N GLY A 207 -8.23 -1.90 2.80
CA GLY A 207 -9.70 -1.89 2.82
C GLY A 207 -10.28 -1.73 4.23
N SER A 208 -9.62 -2.29 5.24
CA SER A 208 -10.04 -2.19 6.65
C SER A 208 -9.85 -0.79 7.19
N LEU A 209 -8.76 -0.10 6.82
CA LEU A 209 -8.50 1.26 7.29
C LEU A 209 -9.41 2.30 6.61
N ARG A 210 -9.92 1.99 5.41
CA ARG A 210 -10.82 2.84 4.61
C ARG A 210 -12.29 2.46 4.79
N GLN A 211 -12.68 1.98 5.98
CA GLN A 211 -14.08 1.71 6.31
C GLN A 211 -14.76 2.97 6.84
N LEU A 212 -15.93 3.30 6.29
CA LEU A 212 -16.71 4.45 6.76
C LEU A 212 -17.18 4.30 8.21
N ASP A 213 -17.43 3.06 8.66
CA ASP A 213 -17.67 2.76 10.07
C ASP A 213 -16.36 2.28 10.74
N PRO A 214 -15.77 3.08 11.66
CA PRO A 214 -14.57 2.69 12.39
C PRO A 214 -14.74 1.40 13.21
N LYS A 215 -15.97 1.00 13.56
CA LYS A 215 -16.22 -0.26 14.27
C LYS A 215 -15.82 -1.47 13.42
N VAL A 216 -15.96 -1.37 12.10
CA VAL A 216 -15.50 -2.42 11.18
C VAL A 216 -13.97 -2.47 11.18
N THR A 217 -13.28 -1.32 11.25
CA THR A 217 -11.82 -1.29 11.40
C THR A 217 -11.37 -1.87 12.74
N ALA A 218 -12.08 -1.54 13.82
CA ALA A 218 -11.78 -2.03 15.17
C ALA A 218 -11.88 -3.55 15.31
N SER A 219 -12.70 -4.21 14.48
CA SER A 219 -12.81 -5.67 14.46
C SER A 219 -11.71 -6.35 13.66
N ARG A 220 -10.83 -5.60 12.99
CA ARG A 220 -9.77 -6.12 12.12
C ARG A 220 -8.44 -6.10 12.89
N PRO A 221 -7.60 -7.13 12.77
CA PRO A 221 -6.34 -7.25 13.51
C PRO A 221 -5.24 -6.40 12.84
N LEU A 222 -5.46 -5.08 12.78
CA LEU A 222 -4.49 -4.13 12.23
C LEU A 222 -3.35 -3.87 13.23
N ASP A 223 -2.15 -3.74 12.68
CA ASP A 223 -0.94 -3.37 13.39
C ASP A 223 -0.18 -2.31 12.58
N ALA A 224 0.82 -1.65 13.17
CA ALA A 224 1.53 -0.55 12.53
C ALA A 224 3.02 -0.52 12.89
N PHE A 225 3.85 -0.18 11.91
CA PHE A 225 5.26 0.18 12.12
C PHE A 225 5.52 1.60 11.63
N PHE A 226 6.30 2.37 12.39
CA PHE A 226 6.72 3.73 12.03
C PHE A 226 8.18 3.75 11.60
N TYR A 227 8.47 4.51 10.54
CA TYR A 227 9.77 4.46 9.87
C TYR A 227 10.35 5.80 9.44
N ASP A 228 9.58 6.91 9.44
CA ASP A 228 10.15 8.24 9.19
C ASP A 228 9.51 9.27 10.13
N ILE A 229 10.33 10.17 10.67
CA ILE A 229 9.85 11.43 11.25
C ILE A 229 9.74 12.44 10.10
N LEU A 230 8.52 12.94 9.86
CA LEU A 230 8.24 13.95 8.84
C LEU A 230 8.61 15.36 9.31
N PHE A 231 8.31 15.66 10.57
CA PHE A 231 8.71 16.88 11.26
C PHE A 231 8.64 16.63 12.77
N ILE A 232 9.47 17.31 13.54
CA ILE A 232 9.38 17.32 15.00
C ILE A 232 9.74 18.73 15.48
N GLU A 233 8.88 19.31 16.32
CA GLU A 233 9.08 20.67 16.82
C GLU A 233 9.82 20.65 18.16
N GLY A 234 10.78 21.56 18.32
CA GLY A 234 11.54 21.70 19.57
C GLY A 234 12.57 20.59 19.84
N ARG A 235 12.80 19.67 18.90
CA ARG A 235 13.86 18.65 18.97
C ARG A 235 14.62 18.59 17.67
N ASP A 236 15.93 18.38 17.76
CA ASP A 236 16.77 18.15 16.59
C ASP A 236 17.06 16.64 16.47
N VAL A 237 16.93 16.13 15.25
CA VAL A 237 17.19 14.72 14.92
C VAL A 237 18.23 14.75 13.81
N ALA A 238 19.46 14.33 14.12
CA ALA A 238 20.57 14.42 13.18
C ALA A 238 20.55 13.28 12.15
N THR A 239 20.20 12.07 12.59
CA THR A 239 20.23 10.86 11.77
C THR A 239 18.90 10.10 11.77
N GLN A 240 18.70 9.29 10.73
CA GLN A 240 17.58 8.35 10.63
C GLN A 240 17.55 7.40 11.83
N TRP A 241 18.72 6.94 12.29
CA TRP A 241 18.83 6.08 13.47
C TRP A 241 18.44 6.79 14.76
N ASP A 242 18.85 8.05 14.95
CA ASP A 242 18.39 8.88 16.09
C ASP A 242 16.87 9.07 16.05
N GLY A 243 16.30 9.15 14.85
CA GLY A 243 14.84 9.19 14.64
C GLY A 243 14.15 7.93 15.17
N PHE A 244 14.74 6.74 14.99
CA PHE A 244 14.22 5.49 15.55
C PHE A 244 14.29 5.47 17.07
N GLU A 245 15.41 5.88 17.66
CA GLU A 245 15.54 5.99 19.11
C GLU A 245 14.54 7.02 19.68
N CYS A 246 14.33 8.14 18.99
CA CYS A 246 13.31 9.13 19.34
C CYS A 246 11.89 8.53 19.31
N MET A 247 11.51 7.88 18.21
CA MET A 247 10.19 7.23 18.09
C MET A 247 9.98 6.14 19.15
N LYS A 248 11.01 5.33 19.43
CA LYS A 248 10.97 4.31 20.47
C LYS A 248 10.77 4.92 21.87
N ASN A 249 11.48 6.00 22.19
CA ASN A 249 11.31 6.72 23.46
C ASN A 249 9.91 7.33 23.61
N LEU A 250 9.26 7.68 22.50
CA LEU A 250 7.87 8.15 22.44
C LEU A 250 6.84 7.00 22.40
N LYS A 251 7.29 5.74 22.52
CA LYS A 251 6.48 4.52 22.45
C LYS A 251 5.78 4.27 21.11
N LEU A 252 6.31 4.82 20.02
CA LEU A 252 5.91 4.44 18.68
C LEU A 252 6.58 3.12 18.28
N LYS A 253 5.79 2.20 17.73
CA LYS A 253 6.26 0.88 17.33
C LYS A 253 7.18 0.96 16.11
N ILE A 254 8.45 0.61 16.28
CA ILE A 254 9.45 0.51 15.21
C ILE A 254 9.72 -0.95 14.85
N ASN A 255 10.19 -1.20 13.63
CA ASN A 255 10.56 -2.55 13.22
C ASN A 255 11.91 -2.96 13.83
N SER A 256 11.91 -4.02 14.63
CA SER A 256 13.09 -4.50 15.37
C SER A 256 14.21 -5.09 14.50
N HIS A 257 13.92 -5.39 13.23
CA HIS A 257 14.91 -5.93 12.29
C HIS A 257 15.67 -4.84 11.52
N SER A 258 15.34 -3.57 11.71
CA SER A 258 16.08 -2.47 11.08
C SER A 258 17.53 -2.46 11.54
N LYS A 259 18.45 -2.09 10.65
CA LYS A 259 19.89 -2.16 10.91
C LYS A 259 20.63 -0.93 10.42
N LEU A 260 21.49 -0.38 11.27
CA LEU A 260 22.51 0.58 10.88
C LEU A 260 23.69 -0.18 10.22
N CYS A 261 23.97 0.17 8.98
CA CYS A 261 24.97 -0.47 8.13
C CYS A 261 26.10 0.52 7.79
N GLN A 262 27.33 0.13 8.10
CA GLN A 262 28.54 0.83 7.67
C GLN A 262 28.87 0.37 6.24
N GLY A 263 28.63 1.22 5.25
CA GLY A 263 28.90 0.92 3.85
C GLY A 263 27.82 0.10 3.13
N ILE A 264 27.84 0.17 1.79
CA ILE A 264 26.82 -0.46 0.93
C ILE A 264 26.89 -2.00 0.95
N GLU A 265 28.06 -2.59 1.16
CA GLU A 265 28.20 -4.05 1.22
C GLU A 265 27.46 -4.64 2.44
N LYS A 266 27.44 -3.94 3.58
CA LYS A 266 26.64 -4.34 4.75
C LYS A 266 25.13 -4.23 4.50
N VAL A 267 24.71 -3.32 3.61
CA VAL A 267 23.32 -3.25 3.16
C VAL A 267 22.99 -4.44 2.24
N ILE A 268 23.90 -4.81 1.34
CA ILE A 268 23.73 -5.95 0.44
C ILE A 268 23.62 -7.26 1.24
N GLU A 269 24.50 -7.49 2.22
CA GLU A 269 24.41 -8.63 3.15
C GLU A 269 23.04 -8.70 3.84
N PHE A 270 22.50 -7.55 4.26
CA PHE A 270 21.18 -7.46 4.88
C PHE A 270 20.05 -7.80 3.89
N CYS A 271 20.14 -7.31 2.65
CA CYS A 271 19.17 -7.59 1.60
C CYS A 271 19.15 -9.08 1.23
N GLU A 272 20.33 -9.69 1.08
CA GLU A 272 20.46 -11.12 0.78
C GLU A 272 19.90 -11.99 1.90
N TYR A 273 20.22 -11.66 3.15
CA TYR A 273 19.69 -12.36 4.32
C TYR A 273 18.16 -12.35 4.33
N TRP A 274 17.54 -11.17 4.26
CA TRP A 274 16.07 -11.09 4.30
C TRP A 274 15.38 -11.59 3.04
N THR A 275 16.07 -11.62 1.89
CA THR A 275 15.53 -12.29 0.69
C THR A 275 15.26 -13.77 0.97
N LEU A 276 16.15 -14.43 1.74
CA LEU A 276 16.03 -15.85 2.08
C LEU A 276 15.10 -16.11 3.28
N HIS A 277 15.09 -15.21 4.26
CA HIS A 277 14.39 -15.42 5.54
C HIS A 277 13.03 -14.70 5.63
N ARG A 278 12.56 -14.05 4.55
CA ARG A 278 11.29 -13.28 4.57
C ARG A 278 10.07 -14.09 5.01
N GLU A 279 10.06 -15.41 4.77
CA GLU A 279 8.91 -16.26 5.13
C GLU A 279 8.81 -16.49 6.64
N GLU A 280 9.90 -16.30 7.38
CA GLU A 280 9.97 -16.43 8.85
C GLU A 280 9.30 -15.25 9.57
N LEU A 281 9.09 -14.13 8.87
CA LEU A 281 8.47 -12.94 9.43
C LEU A 281 6.98 -13.16 9.67
N ALA A 282 6.49 -12.60 10.79
CA ALA A 282 5.08 -12.60 11.15
C ALA A 282 4.21 -11.71 10.24
N TYR A 283 4.80 -11.00 9.27
CA TYR A 283 4.13 -10.05 8.36
C TYR A 283 4.77 -10.11 6.97
N GLU A 284 4.04 -9.64 5.98
CA GLU A 284 4.53 -9.57 4.60
C GLU A 284 5.45 -8.38 4.39
N ILE A 285 6.52 -8.61 3.62
CA ILE A 285 7.46 -7.59 3.18
C ILE A 285 7.69 -7.73 1.68
N ASP A 286 7.81 -6.60 0.99
CA ASP A 286 7.94 -6.55 -0.46
C ASP A 286 9.34 -6.06 -0.90
N GLY A 287 10.30 -6.01 0.03
CA GLY A 287 11.67 -5.59 -0.21
C GLY A 287 12.35 -5.02 1.03
N ILE A 288 13.45 -4.31 0.81
CA ILE A 288 14.21 -3.54 1.81
C ILE A 288 14.24 -2.07 1.38
N VAL A 289 14.04 -1.15 2.30
CA VAL A 289 14.30 0.29 2.09
C VAL A 289 15.69 0.61 2.62
N VAL A 290 16.52 1.20 1.77
CA VAL A 290 17.86 1.69 2.12
C VAL A 290 17.81 3.20 2.16
N LYS A 291 18.22 3.78 3.29
CA LYS A 291 18.23 5.24 3.50
C LYS A 291 19.63 5.69 3.92
N LEU A 292 20.11 6.79 3.36
CA LEU A 292 21.28 7.49 3.90
C LEU A 292 21.02 7.87 5.36
N ASN A 293 21.94 7.58 6.28
CA ASN A 293 21.67 7.79 7.70
C ASN A 293 21.56 9.28 8.09
N SER A 294 22.45 10.14 7.57
CA SER A 294 22.46 11.58 7.87
C SER A 294 21.27 12.33 7.26
N LEU A 295 20.41 12.93 8.10
CA LEU A 295 19.23 13.66 7.62
C LEU A 295 19.59 14.98 6.94
N GLN A 296 20.67 15.63 7.38
CA GLN A 296 21.19 16.83 6.72
C GLN A 296 21.64 16.51 5.28
N ASP A 297 22.34 15.40 5.09
CA ASP A 297 22.79 14.98 3.77
C ASP A 297 21.62 14.52 2.89
N GLN A 298 20.58 13.91 3.47
CA GLN A 298 19.34 13.62 2.74
C GLN A 298 18.73 14.90 2.16
N VAL A 299 18.65 15.98 2.96
CA VAL A 299 18.15 17.29 2.51
C VAL A 299 19.06 17.88 1.42
N GLY A 300 20.37 17.82 1.60
CA GLY A 300 21.36 18.34 0.65
C GLY A 300 21.31 17.65 -0.73
N LEU A 301 21.07 16.33 -0.76
CA LEU A 301 20.91 15.57 -2.01
C LEU A 301 19.57 15.85 -2.70
N GLY A 302 18.53 16.18 -1.95
CA GLY A 302 17.20 16.51 -2.45
C GLY A 302 16.50 15.35 -3.17
N PHE A 303 15.69 15.70 -4.17
CA PHE A 303 14.72 14.80 -4.80
C PHE A 303 14.86 14.79 -6.32
N THR A 304 14.40 13.72 -6.96
CA THR A 304 14.02 13.70 -8.37
C THR A 304 12.57 14.21 -8.50
N ALA A 305 12.00 14.16 -9.71
CA ALA A 305 10.60 14.52 -9.90
C ALA A 305 9.61 13.66 -9.08
N LYS A 306 10.01 12.46 -8.64
CA LYS A 306 9.09 11.49 -8.00
C LYS A 306 9.63 10.80 -6.74
N ALA A 307 10.94 10.84 -6.49
CA ALA A 307 11.58 10.09 -5.40
C ALA A 307 12.77 10.83 -4.77
N PRO A 308 13.05 10.64 -3.47
CA PRO A 308 14.27 11.14 -2.83
C PRO A 308 15.52 10.48 -3.40
N ARG A 309 16.59 11.25 -3.61
CA ARG A 309 17.87 10.71 -4.10
C ARG A 309 18.64 9.92 -3.05
N SER A 310 18.28 10.12 -1.79
CA SER A 310 18.96 9.56 -0.61
C SER A 310 18.31 8.29 -0.07
N LYS A 311 17.21 7.81 -0.70
CA LYS A 311 16.52 6.57 -0.32
C LYS A 311 16.22 5.74 -1.56
N ILE A 312 16.34 4.42 -1.45
CA ILE A 312 16.03 3.48 -2.54
C ILE A 312 15.37 2.21 -1.98
N ALA A 313 14.43 1.64 -2.72
CA ALA A 313 13.79 0.38 -2.38
C ALA A 313 14.42 -0.77 -3.15
N TYR A 314 15.16 -1.63 -2.47
CA TYR A 314 15.59 -2.92 -3.00
C TYR A 314 14.42 -3.89 -3.01
N LYS A 315 13.99 -4.27 -4.20
CA LYS A 315 12.90 -5.21 -4.42
C LYS A 315 13.45 -6.63 -4.48
N PHE A 316 12.82 -7.54 -3.74
CA PHE A 316 13.19 -8.95 -3.83
C PHE A 316 12.97 -9.47 -5.25
N PRO A 317 13.78 -10.45 -5.70
CA PRO A 317 13.51 -11.15 -6.93
C PRO A 317 12.07 -11.69 -6.91
N ALA A 318 11.35 -11.43 -7.99
CA ALA A 318 9.96 -11.87 -8.10
C ALA A 318 9.90 -13.40 -8.03
N GLN A 319 8.93 -13.94 -7.28
CA GLN A 319 8.72 -15.39 -7.23
C GLN A 319 8.32 -15.88 -8.62
N GLN A 320 9.12 -16.79 -9.16
CA GLN A 320 8.86 -17.42 -10.45
C GLN A 320 8.13 -18.74 -10.24
N VAL A 321 7.03 -18.93 -10.96
CA VAL A 321 6.30 -20.20 -10.99
C VAL A 321 6.11 -20.66 -12.42
N GLU A 322 5.92 -21.96 -12.60
CA GLU A 322 5.55 -22.54 -13.87
C GLU A 322 4.02 -22.63 -14.02
N THR A 323 3.51 -22.33 -15.20
CA THR A 323 2.11 -22.58 -15.59
C THR A 323 1.99 -22.72 -17.11
N LYS A 324 0.82 -23.14 -17.60
CA LYS A 324 0.55 -23.34 -19.01
C LYS A 324 -0.16 -22.14 -19.65
N VAL A 325 0.25 -21.77 -20.86
CA VAL A 325 -0.49 -20.80 -21.71
C VAL A 325 -1.65 -21.53 -22.39
N LEU A 326 -2.87 -21.20 -21.98
CA LEU A 326 -4.10 -21.76 -22.57
C LEU A 326 -4.50 -21.04 -23.86
N GLY A 327 -4.17 -19.75 -23.95
CA GLY A 327 -4.49 -18.91 -25.10
C GLY A 327 -3.85 -17.55 -24.98
N ILE A 328 -3.95 -16.74 -26.03
CA ILE A 328 -3.53 -15.34 -26.03
C ILE A 328 -4.70 -14.53 -26.52
N ILE A 329 -5.15 -13.58 -25.68
CA ILE A 329 -6.18 -12.60 -26.04
C ILE A 329 -5.52 -11.27 -26.35
N ILE A 330 -6.21 -10.44 -27.13
CA ILE A 330 -5.75 -9.13 -27.53
C ILE A 330 -6.58 -8.07 -26.84
N ASN A 331 -5.91 -7.14 -26.17
CA ASN A 331 -6.52 -5.94 -25.60
C ASN A 331 -6.20 -4.74 -26.48
N VAL A 332 -7.15 -3.82 -26.63
CA VAL A 332 -6.97 -2.57 -27.37
C VAL A 332 -7.06 -1.42 -26.38
N GLY A 333 -5.95 -0.72 -26.17
CA GLY A 333 -5.87 0.41 -25.24
C GLY A 333 -6.39 1.72 -25.81
N ARG A 334 -6.43 2.75 -24.96
CA ARG A 334 -6.92 4.12 -25.30
C ARG A 334 -6.31 4.75 -26.56
N THR A 335 -5.04 4.47 -26.84
CA THR A 335 -4.30 5.03 -27.99
C THR A 335 -4.33 4.10 -29.21
N GLY A 336 -5.20 3.09 -29.18
CA GLY A 336 -5.27 2.04 -30.18
C GLY A 336 -4.21 0.95 -30.02
N ALA A 337 -3.31 1.05 -29.04
CA ALA A 337 -2.29 0.04 -28.76
C ALA A 337 -2.90 -1.36 -28.60
N VAL A 338 -2.45 -2.30 -29.44
CA VAL A 338 -2.92 -3.68 -29.49
C VAL A 338 -1.93 -4.53 -28.68
N THR A 339 -2.32 -4.92 -27.48
CA THR A 339 -1.44 -5.60 -26.52
C THR A 339 -1.87 -7.04 -26.29
N PRO A 340 -0.97 -8.01 -26.50
CA PRO A 340 -1.27 -9.41 -26.24
C PRO A 340 -1.20 -9.73 -24.75
N THR A 341 -2.14 -10.53 -24.27
CA THR A 341 -2.23 -11.00 -22.89
C THR A 341 -2.38 -12.52 -22.88
N ALA A 342 -1.49 -13.21 -22.18
CA ALA A 342 -1.58 -14.64 -22.00
C ALA A 342 -2.75 -14.98 -21.06
N VAL A 343 -3.60 -15.91 -21.50
CA VAL A 343 -4.55 -16.62 -20.64
C VAL A 343 -3.84 -17.87 -20.14
N LEU A 344 -3.74 -18.00 -18.83
CA LEU A 344 -2.93 -19.01 -18.17
C LEU A 344 -3.81 -20.02 -17.43
N GLU A 345 -3.30 -21.22 -17.27
CA GLU A 345 -3.81 -22.15 -16.27
C GLU A 345 -3.66 -21.49 -14.88
N PRO A 346 -4.74 -21.39 -14.08
CA PRO A 346 -4.69 -20.67 -12.82
C PRO A 346 -3.62 -21.21 -11.87
N VAL A 347 -2.69 -20.36 -11.45
CA VAL A 347 -1.57 -20.73 -10.56
C VAL A 347 -1.43 -19.70 -9.44
N ARG A 348 -1.07 -20.13 -8.23
CA ARG A 348 -0.79 -19.22 -7.11
C ARG A 348 0.65 -18.68 -7.18
N VAL A 349 0.80 -17.36 -7.09
CA VAL A 349 2.10 -16.66 -7.04
C VAL A 349 2.01 -15.55 -6.00
N ALA A 350 2.92 -15.56 -5.02
CA ALA A 350 2.96 -14.55 -3.96
C ALA A 350 1.54 -14.24 -3.40
N GLY A 351 0.86 -15.29 -2.91
CA GLY A 351 -0.45 -15.21 -2.25
C GLY A 351 -1.69 -15.05 -3.14
N SER A 352 -1.58 -14.71 -4.44
CA SER A 352 -2.75 -14.56 -5.32
C SER A 352 -2.77 -15.57 -6.46
N THR A 353 -3.98 -15.98 -6.88
CA THR A 353 -4.16 -16.77 -8.10
C THR A 353 -4.04 -15.88 -9.33
N ILE A 354 -3.12 -16.22 -10.23
CA ILE A 354 -2.89 -15.56 -11.52
C ILE A 354 -3.47 -16.45 -12.62
N SER A 355 -4.35 -15.86 -13.44
CA SER A 355 -4.91 -16.49 -14.64
C SER A 355 -4.61 -15.71 -15.92
N ARG A 356 -4.01 -14.52 -15.80
CA ARG A 356 -3.62 -13.67 -16.93
C ARG A 356 -2.27 -13.03 -16.68
N ALA A 357 -1.45 -12.89 -17.72
CA ALA A 357 -0.18 -12.18 -17.66
C ALA A 357 0.08 -11.38 -18.94
N THR A 358 0.72 -10.21 -18.79
CA THR A 358 1.10 -9.40 -19.95
C THR A 358 2.19 -10.10 -20.76
N LEU A 359 2.07 -10.01 -22.09
CA LEU A 359 3.12 -10.39 -23.03
C LEU A 359 3.80 -9.16 -23.65
N HIS A 360 3.46 -7.96 -23.20
CA HIS A 360 3.97 -6.66 -23.67
C HIS A 360 3.63 -6.34 -25.13
N ASN A 361 4.22 -7.05 -26.09
CA ASN A 361 4.04 -6.84 -27.54
C ASN A 361 4.43 -8.10 -28.35
N GLU A 362 4.21 -8.05 -29.67
CA GLU A 362 4.52 -9.18 -30.57
C GLU A 362 6.02 -9.55 -30.57
N ASP A 363 6.91 -8.55 -30.52
CA ASP A 363 8.35 -8.79 -30.53
C ASP A 363 8.79 -9.56 -29.27
N ASN A 364 8.18 -9.28 -28.12
CA ASN A 364 8.46 -10.01 -26.87
C ASN A 364 8.02 -11.48 -26.96
N ILE A 365 6.86 -11.74 -27.57
CA ILE A 365 6.37 -13.11 -27.82
C ILE A 365 7.36 -13.87 -28.71
N ARG A 366 7.81 -13.23 -29.80
CA ARG A 366 8.78 -13.84 -30.74
C ARG A 366 10.15 -14.04 -30.09
N GLN A 367 10.67 -13.05 -29.38
CA GLN A 367 11.97 -13.11 -28.71
C GLN A 367 12.02 -14.22 -27.65
N LYS A 368 10.93 -14.41 -26.91
CA LYS A 368 10.80 -15.47 -25.89
C LYS A 368 10.27 -16.79 -26.46
N ASP A 369 10.01 -16.86 -27.77
CA ASP A 369 9.38 -17.98 -28.47
C ASP A 369 8.17 -18.54 -27.69
N ILE A 370 7.23 -17.66 -27.31
CA ILE A 370 6.05 -18.07 -26.53
C ILE A 370 4.96 -18.57 -27.49
N ARG A 371 4.43 -19.76 -27.23
CA ARG A 371 3.38 -20.40 -28.03
C ARG A 371 2.15 -20.73 -27.19
N ILE A 372 0.99 -20.77 -27.83
CA ILE A 372 -0.23 -21.25 -27.17
C ILE A 372 -0.05 -22.74 -26.92
N GLY A 373 -0.24 -23.15 -25.66
CA GLY A 373 0.02 -24.51 -25.17
C GLY A 373 1.34 -24.68 -24.43
N ASP A 374 2.26 -23.71 -24.49
CA ASP A 374 3.56 -23.79 -23.82
C ASP A 374 3.42 -23.86 -22.29
N GLN A 375 4.33 -24.59 -21.65
CA GLN A 375 4.69 -24.34 -20.26
C GLN A 375 5.59 -23.09 -20.21
N VAL A 376 5.28 -22.16 -19.33
CA VAL A 376 5.97 -20.88 -19.19
C VAL A 376 6.29 -20.61 -17.73
N ILE A 377 7.38 -19.88 -17.51
CA ILE A 377 7.67 -19.29 -16.21
C ILE A 377 7.05 -17.91 -16.16
N ILE A 378 6.23 -17.66 -15.13
CA ILE A 378 5.64 -16.34 -14.86
C ILE A 378 6.16 -15.78 -13.55
N GLN A 379 6.07 -14.46 -13.41
CA GLN A 379 6.37 -13.76 -12.17
C GLN A 379 5.43 -12.56 -11.99
N LYS A 380 5.41 -11.97 -10.80
CA LYS A 380 4.82 -10.64 -10.58
C LYS A 380 5.90 -9.57 -10.62
N ALA A 381 5.89 -8.73 -11.64
CA ALA A 381 6.73 -7.56 -11.68
C ALA A 381 6.32 -6.58 -10.57
N GLY A 382 7.26 -6.29 -9.66
CA GLY A 382 7.06 -5.38 -8.53
C GLY A 382 5.88 -5.78 -7.63
N ASP A 383 5.61 -7.08 -7.50
CA ASP A 383 4.55 -7.71 -6.69
C ASP A 383 3.10 -7.41 -7.12
N VAL A 384 2.90 -6.73 -8.25
CA VAL A 384 1.56 -6.29 -8.71
C VAL A 384 1.18 -6.85 -10.07
N ILE A 385 2.04 -6.73 -11.09
CA ILE A 385 1.65 -7.02 -12.49
C ILE A 385 2.23 -8.37 -12.92
N PRO A 386 1.40 -9.39 -13.24
CA PRO A 386 1.89 -10.65 -13.77
C PRO A 386 2.47 -10.53 -15.18
N GLU A 387 3.65 -11.11 -15.40
CA GLU A 387 4.28 -11.19 -16.72
C GLU A 387 4.87 -12.57 -16.99
N VAL A 388 4.97 -12.92 -18.28
CA VAL A 388 5.68 -14.14 -18.72
C VAL A 388 7.17 -13.86 -18.84
N VAL A 389 8.00 -14.58 -18.09
CA VAL A 389 9.46 -14.42 -18.06
C VAL A 389 10.09 -15.12 -19.26
N ARG A 390 9.80 -16.41 -19.44
CA ARG A 390 10.32 -17.25 -20.53
C ARG A 390 9.41 -18.45 -20.80
N SER A 391 9.47 -18.97 -22.02
CA SER A 391 8.93 -20.30 -22.35
C SER A 391 9.85 -21.42 -21.85
N LEU A 392 9.30 -22.63 -21.78
CA LEU A 392 10.03 -23.88 -21.50
C LEU A 392 9.98 -24.80 -22.74
N PRO A 393 10.77 -24.54 -23.79
CA PRO A 393 10.75 -25.33 -25.02
C PRO A 393 11.00 -26.83 -24.80
N GLU A 394 11.78 -27.17 -23.78
CA GLU A 394 12.09 -28.54 -23.36
C GLU A 394 10.87 -29.34 -22.89
N LYS A 395 9.77 -28.66 -22.53
CA LYS A 395 8.51 -29.29 -22.09
C LYS A 395 7.45 -29.38 -23.20
N ARG A 396 7.81 -29.02 -24.44
CA ARG A 396 6.89 -29.05 -25.57
C ARG A 396 6.53 -30.47 -25.99
N THR A 397 5.28 -30.63 -26.36
CA THR A 397 4.67 -31.86 -26.86
C THR A 397 4.61 -31.89 -28.39
N GLY A 398 4.81 -30.75 -29.06
CA GLY A 398 4.66 -30.58 -30.50
C GLY A 398 3.26 -30.14 -30.93
N GLY A 399 2.32 -30.01 -29.99
CA GLY A 399 0.97 -29.50 -30.22
C GLY A 399 0.82 -27.99 -30.06
N GLU A 400 1.90 -27.26 -29.78
CA GLU A 400 1.86 -25.83 -29.48
C GLU A 400 1.75 -24.98 -30.74
N HIS A 401 0.95 -23.90 -30.66
CA HIS A 401 0.65 -23.02 -31.79
C HIS A 401 1.37 -21.68 -31.70
N ILE A 402 2.01 -21.27 -32.79
CA ILE A 402 2.63 -19.94 -32.90
C ILE A 402 1.52 -18.89 -32.94
N PHE A 403 1.64 -17.89 -32.08
CA PHE A 403 0.75 -16.74 -32.08
C PHE A 403 1.15 -15.73 -33.15
N MET A 404 0.16 -15.22 -33.88
CA MET A 404 0.33 -14.14 -34.84
C MET A 404 -0.57 -12.97 -34.42
N MET A 405 -0.02 -11.76 -34.43
CA MET A 405 -0.82 -10.57 -34.17
C MET A 405 -1.92 -10.45 -35.25
N PRO A 406 -3.17 -10.15 -34.88
CA PRO A 406 -4.23 -10.05 -35.87
C PRO A 406 -4.05 -8.81 -36.75
N GLU A 407 -4.29 -8.97 -38.06
CA GLU A 407 -4.27 -7.87 -39.04
C GLU A 407 -5.46 -6.90 -38.88
N LYS A 408 -6.51 -7.36 -38.18
CA LYS A 408 -7.72 -6.59 -37.89
C LYS A 408 -7.96 -6.49 -36.40
N CYS A 409 -8.42 -5.32 -35.97
CA CYS A 409 -8.73 -5.03 -34.59
C CYS A 409 -9.91 -5.91 -34.15
N PRO A 410 -9.81 -6.65 -33.02
CA PRO A 410 -10.89 -7.50 -32.55
C PRO A 410 -12.12 -6.73 -32.08
N GLU A 411 -11.97 -5.43 -31.78
CA GLU A 411 -13.03 -4.58 -31.22
C GLU A 411 -13.82 -3.83 -32.30
N CYS A 412 -13.18 -3.40 -33.39
CA CYS A 412 -13.84 -2.60 -34.44
C CYS A 412 -13.61 -3.10 -35.87
N GLY A 413 -12.80 -4.13 -36.08
CA GLY A 413 -12.49 -4.69 -37.40
C GLY A 413 -11.58 -3.84 -38.30
N ALA A 414 -11.18 -2.64 -37.86
CA ALA A 414 -10.23 -1.79 -38.59
C ALA A 414 -8.83 -2.42 -38.66
N GLU A 415 -8.00 -1.95 -39.59
CA GLU A 415 -6.62 -2.43 -39.75
C GLU A 415 -5.79 -2.22 -38.48
N VAL A 416 -4.92 -3.19 -38.20
CA VAL A 416 -3.88 -3.10 -37.18
C VAL A 416 -2.56 -2.84 -37.89
N TYR A 417 -1.98 -1.67 -37.63
CA TYR A 417 -0.77 -1.23 -38.27
C TYR A 417 0.34 -1.07 -37.24
N ARG A 418 1.54 -1.54 -37.58
CA ARG A 418 2.77 -1.32 -36.80
C ARG A 418 3.73 -0.51 -37.66
N GLU A 419 4.04 0.70 -37.21
CA GLU A 419 4.97 1.58 -37.90
C GLU A 419 6.40 0.99 -37.89
N PRO A 420 7.16 1.08 -39.00
CA PRO A 420 8.53 0.58 -39.04
C PRO A 420 9.40 1.20 -37.94
N GLY A 421 10.01 0.35 -37.12
CA GLY A 421 10.86 0.77 -35.99
C GLY A 421 10.14 0.88 -34.65
N GLU A 422 8.80 0.77 -34.62
CA GLU A 422 8.03 0.71 -33.38
C GLU A 422 7.72 -0.74 -32.96
N ALA A 423 7.74 -0.99 -31.65
CA ALA A 423 7.44 -2.31 -31.09
C ALA A 423 5.92 -2.58 -30.95
N VAL A 424 5.10 -1.51 -30.88
CA VAL A 424 3.67 -1.61 -30.55
C VAL A 424 2.83 -1.45 -31.80
N ALA A 425 2.01 -2.46 -32.11
CA ALA A 425 0.99 -2.36 -33.15
C ALA A 425 -0.22 -1.58 -32.64
N ARG A 426 -0.89 -0.81 -33.52
CA ARG A 426 -2.05 0.00 -33.18
C ARG A 426 -3.22 -0.21 -34.13
N CYS A 427 -4.43 -0.17 -33.58
CA CYS A 427 -5.66 -0.02 -34.34
C CYS A 427 -5.74 1.39 -34.92
N ILE A 428 -5.90 1.51 -36.25
CA ILE A 428 -6.08 2.81 -36.93
C ILE A 428 -7.55 3.23 -37.09
N GLY A 429 -8.46 2.50 -36.44
CA GLY A 429 -9.89 2.81 -36.47
C GLY A 429 -10.21 4.07 -35.66
N ALA A 430 -10.63 5.14 -36.34
CA ALA A 430 -10.98 6.41 -35.70
C ALA A 430 -12.16 6.31 -34.72
N THR A 431 -13.05 5.35 -34.92
CA THR A 431 -14.26 5.13 -34.11
C THR A 431 -14.19 3.82 -33.33
N CYS A 432 -13.00 3.39 -32.92
CA CYS A 432 -12.83 2.14 -32.20
C CYS A 432 -13.52 2.22 -30.82
N PRO A 433 -14.50 1.34 -30.51
CA PRO A 433 -15.21 1.37 -29.23
C PRO A 433 -14.28 1.21 -28.02
N ALA A 434 -13.24 0.40 -28.14
CA ALA A 434 -12.25 0.22 -27.08
C ALA A 434 -11.45 1.50 -26.81
N GLN A 435 -11.03 2.23 -27.85
CA GLN A 435 -10.31 3.49 -27.66
C GLN A 435 -11.19 4.54 -26.98
N LEU A 436 -12.47 4.58 -27.36
CA LEU A 436 -13.45 5.44 -26.73
C LEU A 436 -13.64 5.08 -25.25
N ARG A 437 -13.94 3.81 -24.95
CA ARG A 437 -14.13 3.28 -23.60
C ARG A 437 -12.93 3.57 -22.70
N GLU A 438 -11.72 3.19 -23.12
CA GLU A 438 -10.49 3.43 -22.38
C GLU A 438 -10.13 4.92 -22.26
N GLY A 439 -10.51 5.72 -23.27
CA GLY A 439 -10.37 7.17 -23.25
C GLY A 439 -11.24 7.82 -22.18
N ILE A 440 -12.50 7.41 -22.07
CA ILE A 440 -13.43 7.87 -21.03
C ILE A 440 -12.96 7.41 -19.64
N ILE A 441 -12.55 6.14 -19.49
CA ILE A 441 -11.98 5.62 -18.23
C ILE A 441 -10.79 6.45 -17.79
N HIS A 442 -9.88 6.79 -18.71
CA HIS A 442 -8.77 7.67 -18.38
C HIS A 442 -9.20 9.09 -18.04
N PHE A 443 -10.16 9.66 -18.77
CA PHE A 443 -10.66 11.02 -18.55
C PHE A 443 -11.21 11.20 -17.13
N VAL A 444 -11.99 10.23 -16.63
CA VAL A 444 -12.55 10.28 -15.27
C VAL A 444 -11.55 9.91 -14.18
N SER A 445 -10.38 9.38 -14.54
CA SER A 445 -9.39 8.89 -13.57
C SER A 445 -8.86 10.00 -12.66
N ARG A 446 -8.34 9.58 -11.50
CA ARG A 446 -7.80 10.48 -10.46
C ARG A 446 -6.73 11.45 -10.97
N ASP A 447 -5.89 10.99 -11.91
CA ASP A 447 -4.79 11.80 -12.48
C ASP A 447 -5.25 12.72 -13.65
N ALA A 448 -6.55 12.71 -13.97
CA ALA A 448 -7.15 13.50 -15.04
C ALA A 448 -8.23 14.46 -14.50
N MET A 449 -9.52 14.19 -14.73
CA MET A 449 -10.62 15.05 -14.25
C MET A 449 -11.16 14.64 -12.86
N ASP A 450 -10.66 13.55 -12.29
CA ASP A 450 -11.01 13.05 -10.94
C ASP A 450 -12.53 12.97 -10.67
N ILE A 451 -13.28 12.35 -11.60
CA ILE A 451 -14.73 12.20 -11.46
C ILE A 451 -15.03 10.93 -10.66
N GLN A 452 -15.09 11.09 -9.34
CA GLN A 452 -15.34 10.00 -8.40
C GLN A 452 -16.73 9.36 -8.62
N GLY A 453 -16.80 8.04 -8.43
CA GLY A 453 -18.03 7.26 -8.62
C GLY A 453 -18.21 6.68 -10.03
N LEU A 454 -17.53 7.19 -11.06
CA LEU A 454 -17.57 6.62 -12.42
C LEU A 454 -16.48 5.55 -12.60
N GLY A 455 -16.72 4.35 -12.08
CA GLY A 455 -15.86 3.19 -12.31
C GLY A 455 -16.00 2.60 -13.73
N GLU A 456 -15.04 1.76 -14.13
CA GLU A 456 -15.03 1.06 -15.43
C GLU A 456 -16.38 0.37 -15.74
N ALA A 457 -16.95 -0.34 -14.77
CA ALA A 457 -18.23 -1.03 -14.94
C ALA A 457 -19.40 -0.07 -15.24
N ILE A 458 -19.42 1.10 -14.62
CA ILE A 458 -20.44 2.13 -14.86
C ILE A 458 -20.27 2.73 -16.24
N ILE A 459 -19.02 3.04 -16.63
CA ILE A 459 -18.75 3.58 -17.97
C ILE A 459 -19.19 2.60 -19.06
N ILE A 460 -18.88 1.31 -18.91
CA ILE A 460 -19.35 0.27 -19.83
C ILE A 460 -20.88 0.28 -19.90
N GLN A 461 -21.57 0.32 -18.76
CA GLN A 461 -23.02 0.36 -18.71
C GLN A 461 -23.63 1.60 -19.38
N LEU A 462 -23.02 2.77 -19.20
CA LEU A 462 -23.45 4.04 -19.83
C LEU A 462 -23.27 3.99 -21.37
N ILE A 463 -22.17 3.40 -21.84
CA ILE A 463 -21.91 3.20 -23.27
C ILE A 463 -22.90 2.19 -23.86
N ASP A 464 -23.13 1.06 -23.17
CA ASP A 464 -24.06 0.01 -23.62
C ASP A 464 -25.51 0.52 -23.68
N ALA A 465 -25.90 1.36 -22.72
CA ALA A 465 -27.18 2.07 -22.71
C ALA A 465 -27.28 3.22 -23.72
N ARG A 466 -26.18 3.51 -24.44
CA ARG A 466 -26.04 4.62 -25.41
C ARG A 466 -26.34 6.00 -24.81
N LEU A 467 -26.08 6.16 -23.50
CA LEU A 467 -26.19 7.44 -22.83
C LEU A 467 -24.95 8.31 -23.09
N ILE A 468 -23.81 7.69 -23.38
CA ILE A 468 -22.57 8.40 -23.72
C ILE A 468 -21.89 7.81 -24.94
N HIS A 469 -21.38 8.70 -25.79
CA HIS A 469 -20.61 8.41 -27.00
C HIS A 469 -19.25 9.10 -26.99
N ASP A 470 -19.06 10.08 -26.11
CA ASP A 470 -17.78 10.75 -25.83
C ASP A 470 -17.73 11.31 -24.40
N VAL A 471 -16.65 12.02 -24.09
CA VAL A 471 -16.43 12.62 -22.77
C VAL A 471 -17.34 13.83 -22.50
N ALA A 472 -17.87 14.50 -23.53
CA ALA A 472 -18.74 15.66 -23.37
C ALA A 472 -20.15 15.23 -22.92
N ASP A 473 -20.61 14.06 -23.37
CA ASP A 473 -21.90 13.49 -22.98
C ASP A 473 -22.02 13.25 -21.46
N LEU A 474 -20.90 13.00 -20.77
CA LEU A 474 -20.87 12.84 -19.30
C LEU A 474 -21.49 14.03 -18.56
N TYR A 475 -21.36 15.24 -19.11
CA TYR A 475 -21.89 16.47 -18.52
C TYR A 475 -23.36 16.73 -18.87
N GLN A 476 -23.96 15.91 -19.73
CA GLN A 476 -25.35 16.03 -20.17
C GLN A 476 -26.26 14.98 -19.54
N ILE A 477 -25.70 13.94 -18.91
CA ILE A 477 -26.44 12.89 -18.22
C ILE A 477 -27.29 13.51 -17.11
N LYS A 478 -28.58 13.17 -17.08
CA LYS A 478 -29.50 13.60 -16.02
C LYS A 478 -29.69 12.51 -14.98
N PHE A 479 -30.16 12.91 -13.81
CA PHE A 479 -30.50 12.00 -12.72
C PHE A 479 -31.46 10.88 -13.18
N ASP A 480 -32.49 11.24 -13.93
CA ASP A 480 -33.50 10.30 -14.42
C ASP A 480 -32.93 9.24 -15.38
N ASP A 481 -31.86 9.56 -16.11
CA ASP A 481 -31.18 8.64 -17.01
C ASP A 481 -30.37 7.60 -16.22
N LEU A 482 -29.80 8.00 -15.07
CA LEU A 482 -28.98 7.15 -14.23
C LEU A 482 -29.83 6.17 -13.40
N ILE A 483 -30.91 6.65 -12.77
CA ILE A 483 -31.75 5.79 -11.91
C ILE A 483 -32.46 4.65 -12.67
N ALA A 484 -32.55 4.76 -14.00
CA ALA A 484 -33.09 3.71 -14.86
C ALA A 484 -32.12 2.53 -15.06
N LEU A 485 -30.84 2.71 -14.71
CA LEU A 485 -29.81 1.69 -14.85
C LEU A 485 -29.65 0.86 -13.58
N GLU A 486 -29.38 -0.44 -13.74
CA GLU A 486 -29.05 -1.31 -12.61
C GLU A 486 -27.84 -0.76 -11.83
N ARG A 487 -27.88 -0.85 -10.50
CA ARG A 487 -26.85 -0.37 -9.54
C ARG A 487 -26.82 1.14 -9.28
N PHE A 488 -27.73 1.90 -9.87
CA PHE A 488 -28.01 3.26 -9.44
C PHE A 488 -29.22 3.28 -8.49
N GLY A 489 -29.11 4.06 -7.43
CA GLY A 489 -30.16 4.22 -6.41
C GLY A 489 -30.33 5.70 -6.05
N THR A 490 -31.49 6.02 -5.49
CA THR A 490 -31.80 7.35 -4.93
C THR A 490 -31.12 7.60 -3.60
#